data_AF-A0A526WJ85-F1
#
_entry.id   AF-A0A526WJ85-F1
#
_cell.length_a   1.000
_cell.length_b   1.000
_cell.length_c   1.000
_cell.angle_alpha   90.00
_cell.angle_beta   90.00
_cell.angle_gamma   90.00
#
_symmetry.space_group_name_H-M   'P 1'
#
loop_
_entity.id
_entity.type
_entity.pdbx_description
1 polymer ?
#
loop_
_entity_poly.entity_id
_entity_poly.type
_entity_poly.pdbx_seq_one_letter_code
_entity_poly.pdbx_strand_id
1 'polypeptide(L)'
;MSNKWPHLDYLGWRETCSALHFYLQIAGKYRLAHTPWLNHSWNATFYVTPLGLISSPIPDGPGIEILFDLRNHMVVGTCGNGRKASFALGPSTVAAFHANFVQLISELGGTPTFNGNPNEVPNPVPFTEDHRDRPYDREAAQRFHHASVAVDRVFNRFRTSFLGKSSPVHLFWGSFDLAVTRFSGRRAPLHPGGIPSLPNDVAQEAYDREVSSAGFWPGGGGIDYPAFYAYAYPAPSGFWGASVRPEGAFWHEGLSEFILPYDAVQSAANPDAALMEFLVSTYDAAADLGRWDRDLLDCLPGRRGQVRPHDAEQPGPASPLTVEKVEREDTASKGRYRILVDGVEAEMTYSRAGEGLIIIDHTEVPAALRGRKVGERLVRQAVEDARREGVAIIPLCPFAKAQIDRHLEWQDVLRRS
;
A
#
# COMPACT_ATOMS: atom_id res chain seq x y z
N MET A 1 -18.25 5.26 -18.81
CA MET A 1 -18.65 4.57 -17.56
C MET A 1 -19.22 5.61 -16.62
N SER A 2 -20.38 5.36 -16.03
CA SER A 2 -21.00 6.28 -15.08
C SER A 2 -20.12 6.36 -13.82
N ASN A 3 -19.81 7.57 -13.34
CA ASN A 3 -19.09 7.80 -12.07
C ASN A 3 -19.98 7.54 -10.83
N LYS A 4 -21.09 6.81 -10.99
CA LYS A 4 -22.06 6.56 -9.92
C LYS A 4 -21.60 5.38 -9.07
N TRP A 5 -21.56 5.61 -7.77
CA TRP A 5 -21.38 4.58 -6.76
C TRP A 5 -22.73 3.88 -6.53
N PRO A 6 -22.85 2.56 -6.77
CA PRO A 6 -24.12 1.85 -6.60
C PRO A 6 -24.50 1.73 -5.12
N HIS A 7 -25.75 1.36 -4.84
CA HIS A 7 -26.16 0.98 -3.49
C HIS A 7 -25.78 -0.48 -3.21
N LEU A 8 -25.13 -0.70 -2.07
CA LEU A 8 -24.75 -2.03 -1.59
C LEU A 8 -25.44 -2.29 -0.26
N ASP A 9 -26.47 -3.14 -0.28
CA ASP A 9 -27.10 -3.66 0.92
C ASP A 9 -26.55 -5.05 1.21
N TYR A 10 -25.65 -5.16 2.19
CA TYR A 10 -25.05 -6.46 2.55
C TYR A 10 -26.10 -7.48 2.97
N LEU A 11 -27.09 -7.08 3.77
CA LEU A 11 -28.08 -8.01 4.30
C LEU A 11 -28.92 -8.63 3.18
N GLY A 12 -29.30 -7.83 2.18
CA GLY A 12 -30.09 -8.27 1.03
C GLY A 12 -29.37 -9.27 0.11
N TRP A 13 -28.03 -9.24 0.03
CA TRP A 13 -27.27 -10.12 -0.89
C TRP A 13 -26.26 -11.05 -0.21
N ARG A 14 -26.23 -11.11 1.13
CA ARG A 14 -25.22 -11.87 1.91
C ARG A 14 -25.02 -13.32 1.45
N GLU A 15 -26.10 -13.99 1.04
CA GLU A 15 -26.01 -15.38 0.60
C GLU A 15 -25.35 -15.48 -0.79
N THR A 16 -25.61 -14.54 -1.68
CA THR A 16 -24.93 -14.41 -2.98
C THR A 16 -23.46 -13.99 -2.79
N CYS A 17 -23.19 -13.07 -1.87
CA CYS A 17 -21.84 -12.69 -1.46
C CYS A 17 -21.05 -13.90 -0.95
N SER A 18 -21.63 -14.69 -0.06
CA SER A 18 -21.03 -15.93 0.46
C SER A 18 -20.80 -16.97 -0.63
N ALA A 19 -21.75 -17.15 -1.56
CA ALA A 19 -21.57 -18.04 -2.70
C ALA A 19 -20.37 -17.62 -3.56
N LEU A 20 -20.32 -16.33 -3.96
CA LEU A 20 -19.23 -15.78 -4.76
C LEU A 20 -17.88 -15.90 -4.06
N HIS A 21 -17.84 -15.66 -2.74
CA HIS A 21 -16.65 -15.85 -1.92
C HIS A 21 -16.09 -17.27 -2.06
N PHE A 22 -16.89 -18.30 -1.81
CA PHE A 22 -16.44 -19.69 -1.95
C PHE A 22 -16.09 -20.07 -3.38
N TYR A 23 -16.84 -19.57 -4.37
CA TYR A 23 -16.56 -19.84 -5.79
C TYR A 23 -15.21 -19.25 -6.22
N LEU A 24 -14.88 -18.04 -5.75
CA LEU A 24 -13.57 -17.43 -5.97
C LEU A 24 -12.48 -18.13 -5.16
N GLN A 25 -12.76 -18.68 -3.99
CA GLN A 25 -11.77 -19.51 -3.28
C GLN A 25 -11.39 -20.75 -4.08
N ILE A 26 -12.35 -21.44 -4.70
CA ILE A 26 -12.07 -22.62 -5.54
C ILE A 26 -11.13 -22.25 -6.69
N ALA A 27 -11.46 -21.21 -7.46
CA ALA A 27 -10.63 -20.76 -8.56
C ALA A 27 -9.28 -20.18 -8.09
N GLY A 28 -9.28 -19.49 -6.96
CA GLY A 28 -8.10 -18.90 -6.32
C GLY A 28 -7.12 -19.95 -5.81
N LYS A 29 -7.62 -21.06 -5.25
CA LYS A 29 -6.81 -22.19 -4.81
C LYS A 29 -6.20 -22.97 -5.95
N TYR A 30 -6.94 -23.17 -7.03
CA TYR A 30 -6.36 -23.67 -8.27
C TYR A 30 -5.21 -22.76 -8.74
N ARG A 31 -5.44 -21.44 -8.82
CA ARG A 31 -4.39 -20.51 -9.22
C ARG A 31 -3.18 -20.53 -8.28
N LEU A 32 -3.41 -20.59 -6.97
CA LEU A 32 -2.37 -20.67 -5.95
C LEU A 32 -1.52 -21.94 -6.10
N ALA A 33 -2.14 -23.09 -6.36
CA ALA A 33 -1.44 -24.37 -6.52
C ALA A 33 -0.62 -24.45 -7.80
N HIS A 34 -1.02 -23.72 -8.85
CA HIS A 34 -0.43 -23.83 -10.19
C HIS A 34 0.43 -22.64 -10.61
N THR A 35 0.57 -21.60 -9.78
CA THR A 35 1.38 -20.42 -10.11
C THR A 35 2.56 -20.31 -9.14
N PRO A 36 3.80 -20.11 -9.61
CA PRO A 36 4.94 -19.86 -8.74
C PRO A 36 4.65 -18.76 -7.72
N TRP A 37 5.12 -18.97 -6.50
CA TRP A 37 4.89 -18.03 -5.42
C TRP A 37 5.48 -16.67 -5.76
N LEU A 38 4.65 -15.63 -5.68
CA LEU A 38 5.06 -14.24 -5.77
C LEU A 38 4.92 -13.64 -4.37
N ASN A 39 5.79 -12.68 -4.07
CA ASN A 39 5.80 -12.03 -2.76
C ASN A 39 4.41 -11.57 -2.32
N HIS A 40 4.12 -11.82 -1.05
CA HIS A 40 2.84 -11.55 -0.38
C HIS A 40 1.63 -12.27 -1.00
N SER A 41 1.84 -13.49 -1.51
CA SER A 41 0.84 -14.31 -2.20
C SER A 41 0.16 -13.61 -3.39
N TRP A 42 0.79 -12.59 -3.98
CA TRP A 42 0.17 -11.81 -5.07
C TRP A 42 -0.12 -12.63 -6.33
N ASN A 43 0.54 -13.78 -6.49
CA ASN A 43 0.29 -14.75 -7.55
C ASN A 43 -1.13 -15.35 -7.51
N ALA A 44 -1.88 -15.22 -6.40
CA ALA A 44 -3.18 -15.85 -6.22
C ALA A 44 -4.40 -14.91 -6.36
N THR A 45 -4.21 -13.61 -6.58
CA THR A 45 -5.26 -12.54 -6.56
C THR A 45 -6.00 -12.24 -7.88
N PHE A 46 -7.29 -11.90 -7.85
CA PHE A 46 -8.07 -11.54 -9.06
C PHE A 46 -8.04 -10.03 -9.35
N TYR A 47 -8.33 -9.62 -10.59
CA TYR A 47 -8.32 -8.22 -11.02
C TYR A 47 -9.66 -7.79 -11.58
N VAL A 48 -10.07 -6.55 -11.29
CA VAL A 48 -11.33 -5.99 -11.78
C VAL A 48 -11.20 -5.65 -13.27
N THR A 49 -12.19 -6.06 -14.06
CA THR A 49 -12.31 -5.75 -15.49
C THR A 49 -13.70 -5.18 -15.79
N PRO A 50 -13.95 -4.64 -17.00
CA PRO A 50 -15.30 -4.22 -17.39
C PRO A 50 -16.37 -5.34 -17.42
N LEU A 51 -15.97 -6.63 -17.38
CA LEU A 51 -16.89 -7.77 -17.38
C LEU A 51 -17.08 -8.40 -15.98
N GLY A 52 -16.08 -8.28 -15.10
CA GLY A 52 -16.10 -8.94 -13.80
C GLY A 52 -14.70 -9.06 -13.20
N LEU A 53 -14.35 -10.25 -12.71
CA LEU A 53 -13.08 -10.52 -12.03
C LEU A 53 -12.25 -11.54 -12.82
N ILE A 54 -11.00 -11.22 -13.12
CA ILE A 54 -10.14 -12.06 -13.97
C ILE A 54 -8.85 -12.46 -13.25
N SER A 55 -8.34 -13.65 -13.54
CA SER A 55 -6.99 -14.05 -13.15
C SER A 55 -5.95 -13.51 -14.14
N SER A 56 -4.67 -13.43 -13.72
CA SER A 56 -3.59 -13.48 -14.72
C SER A 56 -3.52 -14.88 -15.35
N PRO A 57 -2.76 -15.08 -16.44
CA PRO A 57 -2.48 -16.42 -16.94
C PRO A 57 -1.91 -17.33 -15.84
N ILE A 58 -2.52 -18.50 -15.69
CA ILE A 58 -2.14 -19.58 -14.77
C ILE A 58 -1.27 -20.56 -15.57
N PRO A 59 -0.02 -20.83 -15.18
CA PRO A 59 0.91 -21.66 -15.94
C PRO A 59 0.63 -23.16 -15.72
N ASP A 60 -0.55 -23.59 -16.15
CA ASP A 60 -0.99 -24.99 -16.17
C ASP A 60 -1.45 -25.38 -17.58
N GLY A 61 -1.03 -26.55 -18.04
CA GLY A 61 -1.22 -26.98 -19.43
C GLY A 61 -0.75 -25.92 -20.44
N PRO A 62 -1.59 -25.50 -21.41
CA PRO A 62 -1.27 -24.46 -22.40
C PRO A 62 -1.31 -23.03 -21.85
N GLY A 63 -1.45 -22.85 -20.53
CA GLY A 63 -1.75 -21.59 -19.87
C GLY A 63 -3.26 -21.33 -19.87
N ILE A 64 -3.82 -20.98 -18.71
CA ILE A 64 -5.27 -20.82 -18.51
C ILE A 64 -5.56 -19.47 -17.84
N GLU A 65 -6.53 -18.74 -18.36
CA GLU A 65 -7.11 -17.54 -17.74
C GLU A 65 -8.54 -17.85 -17.31
N ILE A 66 -8.92 -17.42 -16.10
CA ILE A 66 -10.27 -17.60 -15.56
C ILE A 66 -10.91 -16.24 -15.34
N LEU A 67 -12.06 -16.03 -15.96
CA LEU A 67 -12.92 -14.86 -15.82
C LEU A 67 -14.23 -15.25 -15.15
N PHE A 68 -14.52 -14.62 -14.01
CA PHE A 68 -15.88 -14.53 -13.48
C PHE A 68 -16.57 -13.37 -14.18
N ASP A 69 -17.33 -13.65 -15.23
CA ASP A 69 -18.12 -12.67 -15.96
C ASP A 69 -19.40 -12.39 -15.16
N LEU A 70 -19.38 -11.30 -14.39
CA LEU A 70 -20.49 -10.90 -13.52
C LEU A 70 -21.59 -10.17 -14.27
N ARG A 71 -21.37 -9.83 -15.55
CA ARG A 71 -22.36 -9.21 -16.42
C ARG A 71 -23.23 -10.24 -17.12
N ASN A 72 -22.61 -11.27 -17.67
CA ASN A 72 -23.31 -12.40 -18.32
C ASN A 72 -23.61 -13.53 -17.32
N HIS A 73 -23.07 -13.45 -16.11
CA HIS A 73 -23.17 -14.45 -15.04
C HIS A 73 -22.67 -15.81 -15.50
N MET A 74 -21.38 -15.89 -15.81
CA MET A 74 -20.70 -17.12 -16.20
C MET A 74 -19.28 -17.16 -15.62
N VAL A 75 -18.75 -18.36 -15.43
CA VAL A 75 -17.31 -18.59 -15.33
C VAL A 75 -16.81 -18.98 -16.71
N VAL A 76 -15.83 -18.26 -17.23
CA VAL A 76 -15.24 -18.49 -18.54
C VAL A 76 -13.76 -18.77 -18.35
N GLY A 77 -13.31 -19.92 -18.85
CA GLY A 77 -11.90 -20.21 -18.96
C GLY A 77 -11.44 -20.10 -20.42
N THR A 78 -10.32 -19.43 -20.64
CA THR A 78 -9.66 -19.34 -21.94
C THR A 78 -8.26 -19.91 -21.80
N CYS A 79 -7.84 -20.80 -22.70
CA CYS A 79 -6.49 -21.33 -22.67
C CYS A 79 -5.63 -20.81 -23.82
N GLY A 80 -4.30 -20.87 -23.67
CA GLY A 80 -3.34 -20.18 -24.54
C GLY A 80 -3.37 -20.57 -26.02
N ASN A 81 -4.02 -21.69 -26.36
CA ASN A 81 -4.26 -22.11 -27.74
C ASN A 81 -5.57 -21.55 -28.34
N GLY A 82 -6.30 -20.69 -27.62
CA GLY A 82 -7.54 -20.05 -28.04
C GLY A 82 -8.82 -20.82 -27.71
N ARG A 83 -8.73 -22.05 -27.18
CA ARG A 83 -9.90 -22.80 -26.71
C ARG A 83 -10.55 -22.09 -25.53
N LYS A 84 -11.88 -22.13 -25.51
CA LYS A 84 -12.71 -21.57 -24.44
C LYS A 84 -13.69 -22.62 -23.96
N ALA A 85 -13.94 -22.61 -22.66
CA ALA A 85 -15.00 -23.37 -22.02
C ALA A 85 -15.64 -22.47 -20.95
N SER A 86 -16.89 -22.75 -20.60
CA SER A 86 -17.62 -21.92 -19.65
C SER A 86 -18.81 -22.64 -19.05
N PHE A 87 -19.24 -22.20 -17.87
CA PHE A 87 -20.49 -22.62 -17.25
C PHE A 87 -21.18 -21.43 -16.56
N ALA A 88 -22.49 -21.55 -16.32
CA ALA A 88 -23.29 -20.47 -15.76
C ALA A 88 -22.99 -20.22 -14.27
N LEU A 89 -22.97 -18.95 -13.87
CA LEU A 89 -23.11 -18.52 -12.49
C LEU A 89 -24.61 -18.33 -12.18
N GLY A 90 -25.08 -19.00 -11.13
CA GLY A 90 -26.47 -19.01 -10.73
C GLY A 90 -26.67 -19.74 -9.40
N PRO A 91 -27.92 -19.94 -8.97
CA PRO A 91 -28.22 -20.69 -7.76
C PRO A 91 -27.61 -22.10 -7.83
N SER A 92 -26.82 -22.47 -6.83
CA SER A 92 -26.07 -23.73 -6.81
C SER A 92 -25.56 -24.03 -5.39
N THR A 93 -24.89 -25.16 -5.24
CA THR A 93 -24.09 -25.50 -4.05
C THR A 93 -22.61 -25.26 -4.30
N VAL A 94 -21.79 -25.22 -3.25
CA VAL A 94 -20.33 -25.10 -3.39
C VAL A 94 -19.76 -26.38 -4.01
N ALA A 95 -20.27 -27.55 -3.64
CA ALA A 95 -19.87 -28.83 -4.21
C ALA A 95 -20.16 -28.93 -5.72
N ALA A 96 -21.33 -28.48 -6.16
CA ALA A 96 -21.68 -28.48 -7.58
C ALA A 96 -20.83 -27.49 -8.39
N PHE A 97 -20.58 -26.28 -7.84
CA PHE A 97 -19.66 -25.33 -8.46
C PHE A 97 -18.25 -25.91 -8.57
N HIS A 98 -17.74 -26.55 -7.52
CA HIS A 98 -16.45 -27.21 -7.52
C HIS A 98 -16.35 -28.25 -8.64
N ALA A 99 -17.35 -29.13 -8.78
CA ALA A 99 -17.39 -30.14 -9.85
C ALA A 99 -17.36 -29.52 -11.25
N ASN A 100 -18.17 -28.47 -11.49
CA ASN A 100 -18.18 -27.74 -12.77
C ASN A 100 -16.83 -27.07 -13.05
N PHE A 101 -16.18 -26.52 -12.02
CA PHE A 101 -14.87 -25.89 -12.15
C PHE A 101 -13.77 -26.92 -12.49
N VAL A 102 -13.77 -28.08 -11.82
CA VAL A 102 -12.84 -29.18 -12.15
C VAL A 102 -13.01 -29.64 -13.59
N GLN A 103 -14.25 -29.77 -14.06
CA GLN A 103 -14.54 -30.11 -15.45
C GLN A 103 -14.04 -29.02 -16.40
N LEU A 104 -14.32 -27.74 -16.12
CA LEU A 104 -13.85 -26.59 -16.90
C LEU A 104 -12.33 -26.63 -17.10
N ILE A 105 -11.56 -26.81 -16.03
CA ILE A 105 -10.09 -26.88 -16.11
C ILE A 105 -9.63 -28.08 -16.94
N SER A 106 -10.25 -29.24 -16.76
CA SER A 106 -9.92 -30.46 -17.52
C SER A 106 -10.17 -30.27 -19.03
N GLU A 107 -11.28 -29.65 -19.43
CA GLU A 107 -11.63 -29.37 -20.82
C GLU A 107 -10.64 -28.40 -21.50
N LEU A 108 -10.08 -27.48 -20.72
CA LEU A 108 -9.06 -26.53 -21.17
C LEU A 108 -7.66 -27.15 -21.28
N GLY A 109 -7.48 -28.39 -20.78
CA GLY A 109 -6.22 -29.12 -20.78
C GLY A 109 -5.33 -28.80 -19.58
N GLY A 110 -5.91 -28.26 -18.50
CA GLY A 110 -5.23 -28.09 -17.22
C GLY A 110 -5.36 -29.33 -16.32
N THR A 111 -4.67 -29.30 -15.19
CA THR A 111 -4.67 -30.33 -14.15
C THR A 111 -5.38 -29.77 -12.91
N PRO A 112 -6.64 -30.11 -12.64
CA PRO A 112 -7.44 -29.49 -11.56
C PRO A 112 -7.07 -30.02 -10.16
N THR A 113 -5.83 -29.81 -9.73
CA THR A 113 -5.31 -30.29 -8.44
C THR A 113 -5.03 -29.14 -7.49
N PHE A 114 -5.82 -29.02 -6.41
CA PHE A 114 -5.64 -27.97 -5.41
C PHE A 114 -6.25 -28.39 -4.07
N ASN A 115 -5.91 -27.68 -3.01
CA ASN A 115 -6.47 -27.93 -1.68
C ASN A 115 -7.99 -27.65 -1.67
N GLY A 116 -8.79 -28.62 -1.23
CA GLY A 116 -10.26 -28.54 -1.27
C GLY A 116 -10.94 -27.88 -0.06
N ASN A 117 -10.18 -27.34 0.91
CA ASN A 117 -10.75 -26.73 2.11
C ASN A 117 -10.78 -25.20 2.00
N PRO A 118 -11.85 -24.50 2.41
CA PRO A 118 -11.84 -23.04 2.51
C PRO A 118 -10.77 -22.49 3.46
N ASN A 119 -10.20 -21.33 3.14
CA ASN A 119 -9.34 -20.53 4.03
C ASN A 119 -10.14 -19.34 4.59
N GLU A 120 -9.68 -18.79 5.72
CA GLU A 120 -10.16 -17.51 6.29
C GLU A 120 -11.65 -17.49 6.64
N VAL A 121 -12.21 -18.69 6.83
CA VAL A 121 -13.60 -18.90 7.26
C VAL A 121 -13.58 -19.74 8.54
N PRO A 122 -14.36 -19.38 9.57
CA PRO A 122 -14.48 -20.18 10.78
C PRO A 122 -15.18 -21.51 10.48
N ASN A 123 -14.62 -22.61 11.01
CA ASN A 123 -15.16 -23.98 10.86
C ASN A 123 -15.44 -24.36 9.39
N PRO A 124 -14.42 -24.40 8.52
CA PRO A 124 -14.61 -24.59 7.09
C PRO A 124 -15.17 -25.99 6.78
N VAL A 125 -16.19 -26.06 5.92
CA VAL A 125 -16.65 -27.31 5.30
C VAL A 125 -15.87 -27.50 3.99
N PRO A 126 -15.30 -28.69 3.72
CA PRO A 126 -14.63 -28.95 2.44
C PRO A 126 -15.55 -28.65 1.25
N PHE A 127 -15.01 -28.06 0.18
CA PHE A 127 -15.83 -27.61 -0.95
C PHE A 127 -16.68 -28.73 -1.56
N THR A 128 -16.14 -29.94 -1.63
CA THR A 128 -16.81 -31.12 -2.17
C THR A 128 -17.95 -31.65 -1.29
N GLU A 129 -17.99 -31.25 -0.02
CA GLU A 129 -18.97 -31.70 0.98
C GLU A 129 -20.04 -30.63 1.26
N ASP A 130 -19.81 -29.39 0.83
CA ASP A 130 -20.74 -28.29 1.03
C ASP A 130 -21.88 -28.31 -0.01
N HIS A 131 -22.90 -29.09 0.32
CA HIS A 131 -24.14 -29.26 -0.44
C HIS A 131 -25.25 -28.27 -0.04
N ARG A 132 -24.95 -27.21 0.72
CA ARG A 132 -25.97 -26.21 1.08
C ARG A 132 -26.35 -25.38 -0.15
N ASP A 133 -27.65 -25.31 -0.43
CA ASP A 133 -28.21 -24.44 -1.47
C ASP A 133 -27.90 -22.98 -1.18
N ARG A 134 -27.39 -22.28 -2.20
CA ARG A 134 -27.12 -20.85 -2.12
C ARG A 134 -27.83 -20.11 -3.25
N PRO A 135 -28.69 -19.12 -2.93
CA PRO A 135 -29.32 -18.29 -3.93
C PRO A 135 -28.29 -17.36 -4.59
N TYR A 136 -28.59 -16.94 -5.81
CA TYR A 136 -27.75 -16.06 -6.61
C TYR A 136 -28.58 -14.92 -7.19
N ASP A 137 -28.43 -13.72 -6.61
CA ASP A 137 -29.01 -12.49 -7.14
C ASP A 137 -28.06 -11.88 -8.18
N ARG A 138 -28.48 -11.93 -9.45
CA ARG A 138 -27.76 -11.37 -10.60
C ARG A 138 -27.56 -9.87 -10.48
N GLU A 139 -28.59 -9.14 -10.07
CA GLU A 139 -28.53 -7.69 -9.95
C GLU A 139 -27.61 -7.27 -8.80
N ALA A 140 -27.62 -8.00 -7.67
CA ALA A 140 -26.68 -7.76 -6.59
C ALA A 140 -25.23 -8.00 -7.00
N ALA A 141 -24.94 -9.09 -7.71
CA ALA A 141 -23.61 -9.37 -8.23
C ALA A 141 -23.11 -8.28 -9.19
N GLN A 142 -24.00 -7.72 -10.02
CA GLN A 142 -23.68 -6.58 -10.88
C GLN A 142 -23.46 -5.28 -10.10
N ARG A 143 -24.25 -5.01 -9.04
CA ARG A 143 -24.00 -3.87 -8.14
C ARG A 143 -22.65 -3.97 -7.45
N PHE A 144 -22.28 -5.16 -6.96
CA PHE A 144 -20.95 -5.43 -6.41
C PHE A 144 -19.84 -5.20 -7.45
N HIS A 145 -20.03 -5.67 -8.69
CA HIS A 145 -19.08 -5.42 -9.78
C HIS A 145 -18.91 -3.92 -10.07
N HIS A 146 -20.01 -3.18 -10.18
CA HIS A 146 -19.97 -1.73 -10.39
C HIS A 146 -19.29 -0.99 -9.23
N ALA A 147 -19.50 -1.42 -7.99
CA ALA A 147 -18.78 -0.88 -6.84
C ALA A 147 -17.29 -1.17 -6.94
N SER A 148 -16.91 -2.41 -7.23
CA SER A 148 -15.51 -2.82 -7.43
C SER A 148 -14.81 -2.00 -8.51
N VAL A 149 -15.48 -1.66 -9.62
CA VAL A 149 -14.94 -0.77 -10.67
C VAL A 149 -14.74 0.67 -10.15
N ALA A 150 -15.64 1.17 -9.32
CA ALA A 150 -15.51 2.50 -8.71
C ALA A 150 -14.35 2.54 -7.70
N VAL A 151 -14.23 1.52 -6.85
CA VAL A 151 -13.14 1.35 -5.87
C VAL A 151 -11.80 1.21 -6.58
N ASP A 152 -11.70 0.34 -7.59
CA ASP A 152 -10.47 0.10 -8.36
C ASP A 152 -9.93 1.41 -8.97
N ARG A 153 -10.81 2.26 -9.51
CA ARG A 153 -10.43 3.57 -10.04
C ARG A 153 -9.75 4.45 -8.99
N VAL A 154 -10.33 4.53 -7.78
CA VAL A 154 -9.79 5.38 -6.70
C VAL A 154 -8.51 4.79 -6.13
N PHE A 155 -8.45 3.46 -5.92
CA PHE A 155 -7.26 2.77 -5.43
C PHE A 155 -6.10 2.90 -6.42
N ASN A 156 -6.34 2.75 -7.73
CA ASN A 156 -5.31 2.96 -8.74
C ASN A 156 -4.84 4.42 -8.80
N ARG A 157 -5.73 5.39 -8.59
CA ARG A 157 -5.33 6.80 -8.44
C ARG A 157 -4.47 7.01 -7.20
N PHE A 158 -4.84 6.40 -6.07
CA PHE A 158 -4.09 6.47 -4.82
C PHE A 158 -2.68 5.92 -5.00
N ARG A 159 -2.51 4.77 -5.67
CA ARG A 159 -1.19 4.19 -5.99
C ARG A 159 -0.26 5.15 -6.71
N THR A 160 -0.79 6.07 -7.51
CA THR A 160 0.07 6.97 -8.28
C THR A 160 0.92 7.88 -7.40
N SER A 161 0.50 8.26 -6.19
CA SER A 161 1.22 9.20 -5.34
C SER A 161 2.32 8.55 -4.49
N PHE A 162 2.86 7.41 -4.92
CA PHE A 162 3.85 6.62 -4.19
C PHE A 162 4.88 6.02 -5.15
N LEU A 163 6.16 6.12 -4.79
CA LEU A 163 7.30 5.67 -5.60
C LEU A 163 7.84 4.30 -5.15
N GLY A 164 7.63 3.96 -3.87
CA GLY A 164 8.05 2.68 -3.32
C GLY A 164 7.27 1.48 -3.87
N LYS A 165 7.63 0.28 -3.39
CA LYS A 165 6.88 -0.94 -3.71
C LYS A 165 5.41 -0.78 -3.27
N SER A 166 4.48 -1.05 -4.18
CA SER A 166 3.05 -1.09 -3.88
C SER A 166 2.40 -2.26 -4.61
N SER A 167 1.44 -2.92 -3.97
CA SER A 167 0.67 -3.99 -4.60
C SER A 167 -0.10 -3.44 -5.82
N PRO A 168 -0.46 -4.29 -6.78
CA PRO A 168 -1.60 -4.02 -7.65
C PRO A 168 -2.87 -3.76 -6.83
N VAL A 169 -3.87 -3.13 -7.45
CA VAL A 169 -5.24 -3.25 -6.91
C VAL A 169 -5.77 -4.61 -7.32
N HIS A 170 -6.12 -5.42 -6.33
CA HIS A 170 -6.45 -6.81 -6.58
C HIS A 170 -7.36 -7.38 -5.49
N LEU A 171 -8.05 -8.46 -5.81
CA LEU A 171 -8.99 -9.14 -4.95
C LEU A 171 -8.33 -10.37 -4.31
N PHE A 172 -8.26 -10.39 -2.98
CA PHE A 172 -7.94 -11.59 -2.22
C PHE A 172 -9.22 -12.40 -2.03
N TRP A 173 -9.20 -13.63 -2.51
CA TRP A 173 -10.35 -14.53 -2.40
C TRP A 173 -10.48 -15.16 -1.00
N GLY A 174 -9.42 -15.14 -0.18
CA GLY A 174 -9.44 -15.63 1.20
C GLY A 174 -10.42 -14.82 2.06
N SER A 175 -10.20 -13.51 2.12
CA SER A 175 -11.02 -12.55 2.86
C SER A 175 -12.12 -11.86 2.04
N PHE A 176 -12.14 -12.07 0.71
CA PHE A 176 -13.11 -11.50 -0.23
C PHE A 176 -13.14 -9.97 -0.25
N ASP A 177 -11.95 -9.37 -0.33
CA ASP A 177 -11.72 -7.94 -0.36
C ASP A 177 -10.91 -7.51 -1.57
N LEU A 178 -11.11 -6.26 -1.99
CA LEU A 178 -10.13 -5.55 -2.81
C LEU A 178 -9.12 -4.87 -1.90
N ALA A 179 -7.84 -5.01 -2.17
CA ALA A 179 -6.78 -4.38 -1.39
C ALA A 179 -5.79 -3.58 -2.25
N VAL A 180 -5.18 -2.59 -1.61
CA VAL A 180 -4.01 -1.88 -2.09
C VAL A 180 -3.06 -1.63 -0.92
N THR A 181 -1.80 -2.02 -1.08
CA THR A 181 -0.81 -1.96 -0.01
C THR A 181 0.42 -1.17 -0.45
N ARG A 182 0.95 -0.33 0.43
CA ARG A 182 2.21 0.39 0.30
C ARG A 182 3.23 -0.14 1.30
N PHE A 183 4.50 -0.13 0.92
CA PHE A 183 5.57 -0.74 1.69
C PHE A 183 6.64 0.30 2.01
N SER A 184 7.09 0.36 3.27
CA SER A 184 8.15 1.31 3.67
C SER A 184 9.53 0.97 3.10
N GLY A 185 9.70 -0.28 2.65
CA GLY A 185 11.00 -0.87 2.27
C GLY A 185 11.73 -1.55 3.43
N ARG A 186 11.32 -1.31 4.68
CA ARG A 186 11.91 -1.95 5.86
C ARG A 186 11.28 -3.32 6.15
N ARG A 187 12.01 -4.15 6.90
CA ARG A 187 11.53 -5.46 7.39
C ARG A 187 10.59 -5.25 8.57
N ALA A 188 9.56 -6.07 8.67
CA ALA A 188 8.69 -6.13 9.84
C ALA A 188 9.13 -7.26 10.80
N PRO A 189 8.66 -7.24 12.06
CA PRO A 189 8.67 -8.41 12.92
C PRO A 189 7.92 -9.59 12.28
N LEU A 190 8.17 -10.80 12.77
CA LEU A 190 7.46 -11.99 12.28
C LEU A 190 5.98 -11.92 12.66
N HIS A 191 5.10 -12.16 11.68
CA HIS A 191 3.65 -12.21 11.92
C HIS A 191 3.28 -13.35 12.89
N PRO A 192 2.43 -13.11 13.90
CA PRO A 192 2.06 -14.14 14.88
C PRO A 192 1.27 -15.31 14.26
N GLY A 193 0.71 -15.11 13.06
CA GLY A 193 -0.17 -16.09 12.42
C GLY A 193 -1.55 -16.10 13.07
N GLY A 194 -2.20 -17.27 13.08
CA GLY A 194 -3.50 -17.43 13.76
C GLY A 194 -4.71 -16.96 12.96
N ILE A 195 -4.54 -16.67 11.67
CA ILE A 195 -5.65 -16.39 10.76
C ILE A 195 -6.43 -17.71 10.53
N PRO A 196 -7.76 -17.74 10.71
CA PRO A 196 -8.55 -18.97 10.63
C PRO A 196 -8.30 -19.76 9.35
N SER A 197 -7.92 -21.03 9.47
CA SER A 197 -7.74 -21.94 8.34
C SER A 197 -6.75 -21.45 7.28
N LEU A 198 -5.82 -20.54 7.64
CA LEU A 198 -4.73 -20.08 6.79
C LEU A 198 -3.40 -20.56 7.40
N PRO A 199 -2.52 -21.21 6.62
CA PRO A 199 -1.19 -21.58 7.10
C PRO A 199 -0.39 -20.36 7.59
N ASN A 200 0.31 -20.50 8.72
CA ASN A 200 1.01 -19.37 9.34
C ASN A 200 2.15 -18.82 8.47
N ASP A 201 2.83 -19.66 7.70
CA ASP A 201 3.89 -19.28 6.77
C ASP A 201 3.38 -18.33 5.68
N VAL A 202 2.15 -18.50 5.21
CA VAL A 202 1.49 -17.58 4.28
C VAL A 202 1.35 -16.19 4.90
N ALA A 203 0.83 -16.10 6.13
CA ALA A 203 0.69 -14.82 6.82
C ALA A 203 2.07 -14.19 7.14
N GLN A 204 3.05 -15.00 7.54
CA GLN A 204 4.40 -14.56 7.86
C GLN A 204 5.14 -14.01 6.65
N GLU A 205 4.95 -14.60 5.46
CA GLU A 205 5.49 -14.09 4.21
C GLU A 205 4.72 -12.84 3.74
N ALA A 206 3.39 -12.85 3.83
CA ALA A 206 2.55 -11.71 3.45
C ALA A 206 2.89 -10.43 4.23
N TYR A 207 3.32 -10.58 5.48
CA TYR A 207 3.63 -9.46 6.39
C TYR A 207 5.12 -9.37 6.78
N ASP A 208 6.06 -9.85 5.94
CA ASP A 208 7.50 -9.80 6.22
C ASP A 208 8.11 -8.37 6.12
N ARG A 209 7.34 -7.41 5.62
CA ARG A 209 7.70 -5.99 5.49
C ARG A 209 6.73 -5.08 6.23
N GLU A 210 7.22 -3.89 6.56
CA GLU A 210 6.32 -2.87 7.09
C GLU A 210 5.37 -2.38 5.98
N VAL A 211 4.09 -2.40 6.29
CA VAL A 211 3.02 -2.07 5.34
C VAL A 211 2.02 -1.06 5.90
N SER A 212 1.42 -0.33 4.99
CA SER A 212 0.17 0.40 5.15
C SER A 212 -0.76 -0.15 4.08
N SER A 213 -1.81 -0.83 4.51
CA SER A 213 -2.77 -1.50 3.64
C SER A 213 -4.13 -0.84 3.79
N ALA A 214 -4.84 -0.69 2.68
CA ALA A 214 -6.23 -0.28 2.69
C ALA A 214 -7.01 -1.17 1.73
N GLY A 215 -8.28 -1.41 2.04
CA GLY A 215 -9.11 -2.27 1.23
C GLY A 215 -10.60 -1.99 1.33
N PHE A 216 -11.37 -2.86 0.71
CA PHE A 216 -12.82 -2.77 0.61
C PHE A 216 -13.45 -4.16 0.76
N TRP A 217 -14.33 -4.31 1.74
CA TRP A 217 -15.24 -5.44 1.85
C TRP A 217 -16.62 -5.04 1.32
N PRO A 218 -17.27 -5.88 0.50
CA PRO A 218 -18.65 -5.64 0.09
C PRO A 218 -19.65 -6.09 1.18
N GLY A 219 -19.16 -6.27 2.40
CA GLY A 219 -19.79 -6.84 3.59
C GLY A 219 -19.23 -8.22 3.92
N GLY A 220 -19.29 -8.62 5.20
CA GLY A 220 -18.45 -9.68 5.75
C GLY A 220 -17.14 -9.12 6.30
N GLY A 221 -16.17 -9.98 6.64
CA GLY A 221 -14.88 -9.52 7.19
C GLY A 221 -14.97 -9.02 8.64
N GLY A 222 -15.94 -9.50 9.41
CA GLY A 222 -16.14 -9.11 10.81
C GLY A 222 -17.11 -7.94 11.04
N ILE A 223 -17.68 -7.39 9.96
CA ILE A 223 -18.77 -6.40 9.98
C ILE A 223 -19.93 -6.82 9.07
N ASP A 224 -21.12 -6.32 9.34
CA ASP A 224 -22.38 -6.65 8.66
C ASP A 224 -22.84 -5.58 7.66
N TYR A 225 -21.92 -4.74 7.20
CA TYR A 225 -22.13 -3.74 6.16
C TYR A 225 -20.90 -3.59 5.27
N PRO A 226 -21.04 -3.10 4.02
CA PRO A 226 -19.90 -2.82 3.17
C PRO A 226 -19.07 -1.67 3.72
N ALA A 227 -17.75 -1.80 3.74
CA ALA A 227 -16.87 -0.77 4.25
C ALA A 227 -15.49 -0.80 3.61
N PHE A 228 -14.82 0.34 3.70
CA PHE A 228 -13.39 0.45 3.50
C PHE A 228 -12.67 0.26 4.81
N TYR A 229 -11.47 -0.28 4.74
CA TYR A 229 -10.63 -0.46 5.90
C TYR A 229 -9.21 -0.02 5.63
N ALA A 230 -8.46 0.25 6.69
CA ALA A 230 -7.04 0.52 6.62
C ALA A 230 -6.31 0.09 7.90
N TYR A 231 -5.14 -0.53 7.73
CA TYR A 231 -4.28 -0.94 8.83
C TYR A 231 -2.80 -0.77 8.47
N ALA A 232 -1.95 -0.84 9.49
CA ALA A 232 -0.52 -0.89 9.33
C ALA A 232 0.03 -2.13 10.05
N TYR A 233 1.04 -2.78 9.46
CA TYR A 233 1.75 -3.88 10.11
C TYR A 233 3.27 -3.63 10.03
N PRO A 234 4.00 -3.68 11.16
CA PRO A 234 3.45 -3.60 12.51
C PRO A 234 2.74 -2.26 12.71
N ALA A 235 1.70 -2.22 13.55
CA ALA A 235 1.01 -0.98 13.85
C ALA A 235 1.97 -0.04 14.62
N PRO A 236 2.26 1.18 14.12
CA PRO A 236 3.14 2.10 14.82
C PRO A 236 2.49 2.62 16.10
N SER A 237 3.31 3.04 17.07
CA SER A 237 2.80 3.58 18.33
C SER A 237 1.91 4.79 18.10
N GLY A 238 0.72 4.79 18.71
CA GLY A 238 -0.29 5.85 18.55
C GLY A 238 -1.17 5.74 17.30
N PHE A 239 -1.00 4.71 16.46
CA PHE A 239 -1.75 4.56 15.21
C PHE A 239 -3.26 4.51 15.43
N TRP A 240 -3.73 3.72 16.40
CA TRP A 240 -5.15 3.59 16.74
C TRP A 240 -5.81 4.92 17.17
N GLY A 241 -5.03 5.87 17.70
CA GLY A 241 -5.50 7.17 18.16
C GLY A 241 -5.30 8.29 17.14
N ALA A 242 -4.82 7.98 15.94
CA ALA A 242 -4.58 8.98 14.91
C ALA A 242 -5.89 9.59 14.39
N SER A 243 -5.88 10.90 14.14
CA SER A 243 -7.03 11.57 13.53
C SER A 243 -7.07 11.28 12.03
N VAL A 244 -7.98 10.39 11.64
CA VAL A 244 -8.28 10.05 10.24
C VAL A 244 -9.53 10.78 9.75
N ARG A 245 -9.62 10.88 8.43
CA ARG A 245 -10.70 11.56 7.72
C ARG A 245 -11.31 10.59 6.69
N PRO A 246 -12.49 10.88 6.13
CA PRO A 246 -13.43 11.94 6.49
C PRO A 246 -14.06 11.69 7.87
N GLU A 247 -14.95 12.57 8.33
CA GLU A 247 -15.62 12.49 9.65
C GLU A 247 -16.31 11.15 9.93
N GLY A 248 -16.73 10.42 8.88
CA GLY A 248 -17.31 9.07 9.00
C GLY A 248 -16.31 7.93 9.21
N ALA A 249 -15.01 8.19 9.21
CA ALA A 249 -13.97 7.19 9.47
C ALA A 249 -13.70 7.05 10.97
N PHE A 250 -13.52 5.83 11.47
CA PHE A 250 -13.30 5.55 12.88
C PHE A 250 -12.42 4.32 13.10
N TRP A 251 -11.86 4.15 14.31
CA TRP A 251 -11.11 2.96 14.70
C TRP A 251 -12.03 1.85 15.20
N HIS A 252 -11.87 0.62 14.69
CA HIS A 252 -12.64 -0.54 15.11
C HIS A 252 -11.76 -1.50 15.93
N GLU A 253 -11.92 -1.45 17.26
CA GLU A 253 -11.08 -2.21 18.21
C GLU A 253 -11.01 -3.72 17.92
N GLY A 254 -12.16 -4.34 17.62
CA GLY A 254 -12.23 -5.79 17.38
C GLY A 254 -11.52 -6.26 16.11
N LEU A 255 -11.31 -5.35 15.15
CA LEU A 255 -10.57 -5.62 13.93
C LEU A 255 -9.14 -5.09 14.02
N SER A 256 -8.89 -4.11 14.91
CA SER A 256 -7.65 -3.35 14.97
C SER A 256 -7.33 -2.63 13.65
N GLU A 257 -8.37 -2.04 13.05
CA GLU A 257 -8.29 -1.32 11.78
C GLU A 257 -9.12 -0.04 11.81
N PHE A 258 -8.76 0.93 10.97
CA PHE A 258 -9.64 2.03 10.64
C PHE A 258 -10.72 1.57 9.66
N ILE A 259 -11.96 2.00 9.88
CA ILE A 259 -13.12 1.66 9.07
C ILE A 259 -13.78 2.94 8.57
N LEU A 260 -14.16 2.94 7.29
CA LEU A 260 -15.04 3.94 6.70
C LEU A 260 -16.22 3.23 6.03
N PRO A 261 -17.45 3.39 6.54
CA PRO A 261 -18.64 2.78 5.94
C PRO A 261 -18.80 3.18 4.47
N TYR A 262 -19.16 2.21 3.62
CA TYR A 262 -19.34 2.46 2.19
C TYR A 262 -20.39 3.54 1.92
N ASP A 263 -21.48 3.55 2.69
CA ASP A 263 -22.56 4.53 2.53
C ASP A 263 -22.10 5.96 2.82
N ALA A 264 -21.10 6.16 3.69
CA ALA A 264 -20.50 7.49 3.92
C ALA A 264 -19.77 8.00 2.68
N VAL A 265 -19.10 7.10 1.93
CA VAL A 265 -18.50 7.44 0.63
C VAL A 265 -19.58 7.65 -0.42
N GLN A 266 -20.55 6.75 -0.51
CA GLN A 266 -21.61 6.77 -1.51
C GLN A 266 -22.48 8.03 -1.43
N SER A 267 -22.81 8.48 -0.22
CA SER A 267 -23.65 9.66 0.04
C SER A 267 -22.88 10.98 0.01
N ALA A 268 -21.55 10.96 -0.07
CA ALA A 268 -20.74 12.17 -0.13
C ALA A 268 -21.00 12.96 -1.43
N ALA A 269 -20.87 14.29 -1.36
CA ALA A 269 -20.98 15.15 -2.55
C ALA A 269 -19.95 14.80 -3.64
N ASN A 270 -18.79 14.28 -3.24
CA ASN A 270 -17.78 13.73 -4.13
C ASN A 270 -17.22 12.41 -3.54
N PRO A 271 -17.82 11.25 -3.89
CA PRO A 271 -17.44 9.96 -3.34
C PRO A 271 -15.96 9.60 -3.56
N ASP A 272 -15.44 9.84 -4.77
CA ASP A 272 -14.03 9.56 -5.09
C ASP A 272 -13.07 10.39 -4.21
N ALA A 273 -13.45 11.62 -3.86
CA ALA A 273 -12.66 12.47 -2.97
C ALA A 273 -12.75 12.02 -1.52
N ALA A 274 -13.93 11.62 -1.05
CA ALA A 274 -14.13 11.10 0.32
C ALA A 274 -13.31 9.83 0.56
N LEU A 275 -13.33 8.88 -0.38
CA LEU A 275 -12.49 7.69 -0.28
C LEU A 275 -11.00 8.02 -0.38
N MET A 276 -10.60 8.93 -1.28
CA MET A 276 -9.20 9.36 -1.36
C MET A 276 -8.71 10.00 -0.05
N GLU A 277 -9.55 10.80 0.62
CA GLU A 277 -9.21 11.41 1.91
C GLU A 277 -8.98 10.37 3.00
N PHE A 278 -9.76 9.29 3.02
CA PHE A 278 -9.53 8.14 3.90
C PHE A 278 -8.22 7.42 3.61
N LEU A 279 -7.97 7.09 2.34
CA LEU A 279 -6.73 6.42 1.93
C LEU A 279 -5.49 7.25 2.27
N VAL A 280 -5.54 8.56 2.04
CA VAL A 280 -4.42 9.48 2.31
C VAL A 280 -4.23 9.66 3.81
N SER A 281 -5.28 9.97 4.58
CA SER A 281 -5.14 10.23 6.01
C SER A 281 -4.71 9.00 6.82
N THR A 282 -5.18 7.81 6.46
CA THR A 282 -4.74 6.55 7.09
C THR A 282 -3.29 6.21 6.74
N TYR A 283 -2.88 6.45 5.48
CA TYR A 283 -1.49 6.33 5.05
C TYR A 283 -0.57 7.33 5.75
N ASP A 284 -0.94 8.59 5.82
CA ASP A 284 -0.17 9.65 6.50
C ASP A 284 0.06 9.26 7.97
N ALA A 285 -0.99 8.81 8.66
CA ALA A 285 -0.89 8.31 10.02
C ALA A 285 0.11 7.14 10.14
N ALA A 286 0.05 6.16 9.24
CA ALA A 286 0.94 5.00 9.26
C ALA A 286 2.40 5.41 8.96
N ALA A 287 2.62 6.23 7.94
CA ALA A 287 3.94 6.65 7.48
C ALA A 287 4.62 7.60 8.47
N ASP A 288 3.90 8.57 9.03
CA ASP A 288 4.45 9.56 9.96
C ASP A 288 4.79 8.92 11.31
N LEU A 289 3.85 8.18 11.90
CA LEU A 289 4.07 7.48 13.18
C LEU A 289 5.10 6.35 13.02
N GLY A 290 5.10 5.69 11.85
CA GLY A 290 6.09 4.70 11.46
C GLY A 290 7.46 5.30 11.13
N ARG A 291 7.58 6.62 10.95
CA ARG A 291 8.83 7.29 10.50
C ARG A 291 9.37 6.69 9.20
N TRP A 292 8.50 6.58 8.20
CA TRP A 292 8.88 6.15 6.86
C TRP A 292 9.65 7.27 6.16
N ASP A 293 10.50 6.91 5.18
CA ASP A 293 11.24 7.90 4.39
C ASP A 293 10.33 8.51 3.31
N ARG A 294 9.49 9.47 3.72
CA ARG A 294 8.49 10.08 2.85
C ARG A 294 9.09 10.84 1.68
N ASP A 295 10.30 11.36 1.81
CA ASP A 295 11.00 12.05 0.72
C ASP A 295 11.35 11.07 -0.42
N LEU A 296 11.69 9.81 -0.10
CA LEU A 296 11.93 8.75 -1.09
C LEU A 296 10.65 8.07 -1.58
N LEU A 297 9.59 8.06 -0.76
CA LEU A 297 8.40 7.25 -1.00
C LEU A 297 7.24 8.03 -1.62
N ASP A 298 7.08 9.31 -1.30
CA ASP A 298 5.92 10.09 -1.72
C ASP A 298 6.20 10.88 -2.99
N CYS A 299 5.16 11.09 -3.77
CA CYS A 299 5.20 12.01 -4.90
C CYS A 299 3.82 12.62 -5.16
N LEU A 300 3.78 13.69 -5.97
CA LEU A 300 2.49 14.29 -6.37
C LEU A 300 1.59 13.25 -7.05
N PRO A 301 0.25 13.30 -6.92
CA PRO A 301 -0.63 12.40 -7.66
C PRO A 301 -0.41 12.47 -9.17
N GLY A 302 -0.45 11.30 -9.83
CA GLY A 302 -0.18 11.17 -11.26
C GLY A 302 -1.23 11.87 -12.12
N ARG A 303 -0.81 12.40 -13.27
CA ARG A 303 -1.68 13.06 -14.24
C ARG A 303 -1.70 12.26 -15.54
N ARG A 304 -2.89 12.14 -16.16
CA ARG A 304 -3.09 11.36 -17.39
C ARG A 304 -2.23 11.92 -18.52
N GLY A 305 -1.49 11.05 -19.20
CA GLY A 305 -0.63 11.41 -20.34
C GLY A 305 0.60 12.25 -19.97
N GLN A 306 0.92 12.42 -18.68
CA GLN A 306 2.06 13.21 -18.22
C GLN A 306 3.06 12.31 -17.51
N VAL A 307 4.26 12.20 -18.09
CA VAL A 307 5.38 11.52 -17.45
C VAL A 307 5.85 12.36 -16.26
N ARG A 308 6.15 11.70 -15.14
CA ARG A 308 6.71 12.38 -13.98
C ARG A 308 8.11 12.91 -14.31
N PRO A 309 8.50 14.09 -13.81
CA PRO A 309 9.90 14.47 -13.81
C PRO A 309 10.72 13.40 -13.09
N HIS A 310 11.87 13.03 -13.64
CA HIS A 310 12.77 12.10 -12.97
C HIS A 310 13.44 12.81 -11.80
N ASP A 311 13.62 12.09 -10.70
CA ASP A 311 14.43 12.45 -9.54
C ASP A 311 15.77 11.69 -9.52
N ALA A 312 16.02 10.89 -10.56
CA ALA A 312 17.26 10.16 -10.73
C ALA A 312 18.46 11.12 -10.74
N GLU A 313 19.48 10.77 -9.95
CA GLU A 313 20.79 11.41 -10.03
C GLU A 313 21.34 11.25 -11.44
N GLN A 314 21.59 12.37 -12.12
CA GLN A 314 22.24 12.32 -13.43
C GLN A 314 23.73 12.04 -13.21
N PRO A 315 24.31 11.00 -13.83
CA PRO A 315 25.75 10.85 -13.87
C PRO A 315 26.32 11.92 -14.81
N GLY A 316 26.56 13.11 -14.28
CA GLY A 316 27.33 14.13 -14.98
C GLY A 316 28.83 13.79 -14.88
N PRO A 317 29.66 14.06 -15.91
CA PRO A 317 31.07 14.36 -15.62
C PRO A 317 31.03 15.53 -14.67
N ALA A 318 31.66 15.43 -13.48
CA ALA A 318 31.60 16.42 -12.40
C ALA A 318 31.36 17.83 -12.95
N SER A 319 30.08 18.20 -13.07
CA SER A 319 29.74 19.47 -13.69
C SER A 319 30.06 20.48 -12.62
N PRO A 320 30.80 21.55 -12.93
CA PRO A 320 31.09 22.57 -11.94
C PRO A 320 29.74 23.03 -11.44
N LEU A 321 29.44 22.67 -10.19
CA LEU A 321 28.30 23.15 -9.44
C LEU A 321 28.11 24.62 -9.85
N THR A 322 26.91 25.00 -10.29
CA THR A 322 26.44 26.32 -9.90
C THR A 322 26.40 26.26 -8.38
N VAL A 323 27.56 26.57 -7.78
CA VAL A 323 27.76 26.58 -6.35
C VAL A 323 26.86 27.70 -5.85
N GLU A 324 25.63 27.37 -5.46
CA GLU A 324 24.95 28.11 -4.41
C GLU A 324 25.84 27.95 -3.18
N LYS A 325 26.80 28.88 -3.07
CA LYS A 325 27.90 28.80 -2.12
C LYS A 325 27.32 28.97 -0.74
N VAL A 326 27.67 28.06 0.16
CA VAL A 326 27.52 28.35 1.58
C VAL A 326 28.50 29.48 1.89
N GLU A 327 27.97 30.65 2.20
CA GLU A 327 28.77 31.79 2.63
C GLU A 327 28.93 31.73 4.14
N ARG A 328 30.16 31.97 4.61
CA ARG A 328 30.47 32.08 6.02
C ARG A 328 30.72 33.53 6.36
N GLU A 329 30.01 34.01 7.37
CA GLU A 329 30.18 35.34 7.94
C GLU A 329 30.66 35.19 9.38
N ASP A 330 31.83 35.75 9.69
CA ASP A 330 32.48 35.61 10.99
C ASP A 330 32.59 36.96 11.71
N THR A 331 32.44 36.90 13.04
CA THR A 331 32.76 37.97 13.99
C THR A 331 33.76 37.43 15.03
N ALA A 332 34.21 38.30 15.95
CA ALA A 332 35.21 37.91 16.96
C ALA A 332 34.77 36.74 17.87
N SER A 333 33.47 36.59 18.14
CA SER A 333 32.95 35.57 19.07
C SER A 333 31.84 34.68 18.50
N LYS A 334 31.30 35.00 17.32
CA LYS A 334 30.21 34.28 16.66
C LYS A 334 30.42 34.22 15.15
N GLY A 335 29.71 33.33 14.48
CA GLY A 335 29.60 33.36 13.03
C GLY A 335 28.32 32.69 12.57
N ARG A 336 28.08 32.75 11.26
CA ARG A 336 26.98 32.03 10.62
C ARG A 336 27.39 31.53 9.25
N TYR A 337 26.78 30.43 8.88
CA TYR A 337 26.76 29.89 7.53
C TYR A 337 25.39 30.19 6.93
N ARG A 338 25.36 30.82 5.75
CA ARG A 338 24.12 31.08 5.03
C ARG A 338 24.18 30.53 3.62
N ILE A 339 23.01 30.22 3.08
CA ILE A 339 22.87 29.81 1.70
C ILE A 339 21.57 30.37 1.12
N LEU A 340 21.66 30.94 -0.08
CA LEU A 340 20.53 31.47 -0.84
C LEU A 340 20.14 30.46 -1.93
N VAL A 341 18.92 29.94 -1.85
CA VAL A 341 18.37 28.97 -2.81
C VAL A 341 17.05 29.53 -3.34
N ASP A 342 16.93 29.73 -4.66
CA ASP A 342 15.74 30.32 -5.29
C ASP A 342 15.27 31.65 -4.63
N GLY A 343 16.21 32.46 -4.12
CA GLY A 343 15.92 33.72 -3.43
C GLY A 343 15.44 33.58 -1.98
N VAL A 344 15.44 32.38 -1.41
CA VAL A 344 15.11 32.08 -0.01
C VAL A 344 16.40 31.73 0.75
N GLU A 345 16.61 32.37 1.90
CA GLU A 345 17.82 32.17 2.72
C GLU A 345 17.59 31.10 3.80
N ALA A 346 18.54 30.18 3.95
CA ALA A 346 18.66 29.31 5.12
C ALA A 346 19.98 29.61 5.83
N GLU A 347 20.00 29.48 7.16
CA GLU A 347 21.18 29.80 7.96
C GLU A 347 21.45 28.82 9.11
N MET A 348 22.71 28.78 9.54
CA MET A 348 23.20 28.05 10.69
C MET A 348 24.17 28.93 11.46
N THR A 349 23.90 29.17 12.75
CA THR A 349 24.73 30.02 13.59
C THR A 349 25.63 29.21 14.50
N TYR A 350 26.77 29.79 14.86
CA TYR A 350 27.70 29.20 15.79
C TYR A 350 28.42 30.26 16.64
N SER A 351 28.91 29.83 17.79
CA SER A 351 29.70 30.64 18.72
C SER A 351 31.13 30.06 18.85
N ARG A 352 32.15 30.92 18.96
CA ARG A 352 33.55 30.50 19.16
C ARG A 352 33.85 30.41 20.65
N ALA A 353 34.45 29.30 21.07
CA ALA A 353 34.85 29.03 22.45
C ALA A 353 36.39 28.88 22.53
N GLY A 354 37.10 30.01 22.47
CA GLY A 354 38.55 30.05 22.31
C GLY A 354 38.98 29.80 20.85
N GLU A 355 40.28 29.54 20.65
CA GLU A 355 40.85 29.39 19.30
C GLU A 355 40.59 28.02 18.66
N GLY A 356 40.26 27.00 19.46
CA GLY A 356 40.20 25.60 19.01
C GLY A 356 38.80 24.98 18.98
N LEU A 357 37.72 25.74 19.17
CA LEU A 357 36.38 25.17 19.36
C LEU A 357 35.26 26.09 18.84
N ILE A 358 34.31 25.50 18.11
CA ILE A 358 33.04 26.13 17.74
C ILE A 358 31.84 25.35 18.31
N ILE A 359 30.79 26.08 18.66
CA ILE A 359 29.53 25.54 19.18
C ILE A 359 28.43 25.89 18.19
N ILE A 360 27.84 24.89 17.53
CA ILE A 360 26.70 25.10 16.63
C ILE A 360 25.43 25.15 17.48
N ASP A 361 24.80 26.32 17.53
CA ASP A 361 23.69 26.60 18.46
C ASP A 361 22.31 26.62 17.77
N HIS A 362 22.22 27.00 16.49
CA HIS A 362 20.97 27.04 15.76
C HIS A 362 21.11 26.69 14.28
N THR A 363 20.05 26.15 13.68
CA THR A 363 19.94 25.90 12.23
C THR A 363 18.51 26.15 11.81
N GLU A 364 18.30 27.10 10.91
CA GLU A 364 17.00 27.48 10.38
C GLU A 364 16.95 27.22 8.87
N VAL A 365 15.96 26.41 8.47
CA VAL A 365 15.66 26.14 7.07
C VAL A 365 14.19 26.47 6.84
N PRO A 366 13.87 27.52 6.06
CA PRO A 366 12.49 27.89 5.75
C PRO A 366 11.71 26.72 5.15
N ALA A 367 10.39 26.70 5.38
CA ALA A 367 9.52 25.63 4.91
C ALA A 367 9.63 25.37 3.39
N ALA A 368 9.85 26.42 2.60
CA ALA A 368 10.04 26.34 1.14
C ALA A 368 11.29 25.54 0.70
N LEU A 369 12.26 25.37 1.61
CA LEU A 369 13.55 24.70 1.36
C LEU A 369 13.66 23.33 2.08
N ARG A 370 12.61 22.89 2.79
CA ARG A 370 12.58 21.55 3.41
C ARG A 370 12.59 20.46 2.33
N GLY A 371 13.16 19.30 2.65
CA GLY A 371 13.34 18.18 1.69
C GLY A 371 14.50 18.36 0.69
N ARG A 372 15.15 19.54 0.62
CA ARG A 372 16.23 19.84 -0.34
C ARG A 372 17.65 19.69 0.22
N LYS A 373 17.80 19.05 1.39
CA LYS A 373 19.10 18.86 2.10
C LYS A 373 19.88 20.16 2.38
N VAL A 374 19.23 21.33 2.39
CA VAL A 374 19.90 22.64 2.60
C VAL A 374 20.55 22.73 3.98
N GLY A 375 19.86 22.28 5.03
CA GLY A 375 20.45 22.23 6.38
C GLY A 375 21.65 21.29 6.48
N GLU A 376 21.64 20.14 5.80
CA GLU A 376 22.78 19.22 5.76
C GLU A 376 24.01 19.89 5.11
N ARG A 377 23.81 20.67 4.04
CA ARG A 377 24.89 21.41 3.36
C ARG A 377 25.57 22.42 4.29
N LEU A 378 24.79 23.13 5.11
CA LEU A 378 25.32 24.06 6.11
C LEU A 378 26.19 23.35 7.14
N VAL A 379 25.71 22.22 7.69
CA VAL A 379 26.45 21.42 8.67
C VAL A 379 27.72 20.84 8.05
N ARG A 380 27.64 20.32 6.82
CA ARG A 380 28.79 19.78 6.08
C ARG A 380 29.88 20.83 5.89
N GLN A 381 29.52 22.05 5.48
CA GLN A 381 30.50 23.12 5.31
C GLN A 381 31.20 23.46 6.63
N ALA A 382 30.48 23.49 7.76
CA ALA A 382 31.09 23.71 9.06
C ALA A 382 32.04 22.57 9.49
N VAL A 383 31.70 21.32 9.18
CA VAL A 383 32.58 20.16 9.42
C VAL A 383 33.85 20.27 8.58
N GLU A 384 33.75 20.60 7.30
CA GLU A 384 34.91 20.78 6.42
C GLU A 384 35.81 21.93 6.86
N ASP A 385 35.23 23.05 7.26
CA ASP A 385 35.96 24.19 7.81
C ASP A 385 36.65 23.83 9.12
N ALA A 386 35.96 23.10 10.00
CA ALA A 386 36.53 22.64 11.26
C ALA A 386 37.76 21.75 11.04
N ARG A 387 37.72 20.83 10.06
CA ARG A 387 38.89 20.03 9.65
C ARG A 387 40.02 20.91 9.13
N ARG A 388 39.69 21.87 8.28
CA ARG A 388 40.67 22.77 7.63
C ARG A 388 41.38 23.67 8.64
N GLU A 389 40.64 24.14 9.63
CA GLU A 389 41.12 25.06 10.67
C GLU A 389 41.68 24.34 11.90
N GLY A 390 41.51 23.02 11.99
CA GLY A 390 41.92 22.24 13.15
C GLY A 390 41.13 22.57 14.42
N VAL A 391 39.88 23.03 14.27
CA VAL A 391 38.97 23.34 15.39
C VAL A 391 37.99 22.19 15.61
N ALA A 392 37.60 21.98 16.87
CA ALA A 392 36.57 21.00 17.21
C ALA A 392 35.16 21.61 17.18
N ILE A 393 34.14 20.76 17.09
CA ILE A 393 32.72 21.13 17.07
C ILE A 393 31.99 20.55 18.29
N ILE A 394 31.11 21.35 18.89
CA ILE A 394 30.03 20.89 19.78
C ILE A 394 28.67 21.24 19.14
N PRO A 395 27.86 20.25 18.71
CA PRO A 395 26.57 20.51 18.10
C PRO A 395 25.43 20.54 19.14
N LEU A 396 25.14 21.72 19.69
CA LEU A 396 24.01 21.89 20.62
C LEU A 396 22.66 21.96 19.88
N CYS A 397 22.64 22.46 18.65
CA CYS A 397 21.46 22.43 17.81
C CYS A 397 21.02 20.96 17.57
N PRO A 398 19.76 20.58 17.89
CA PRO A 398 19.28 19.22 17.69
C PRO A 398 19.38 18.75 16.23
N PHE A 399 19.18 19.68 15.27
CA PHE A 399 19.33 19.38 13.84
C PHE A 399 20.78 19.06 13.49
N ALA A 400 21.73 19.92 13.86
CA ALA A 400 23.16 19.71 13.59
C ALA A 400 23.67 18.40 14.22
N LYS A 401 23.24 18.12 15.46
CA LYS A 401 23.55 16.86 16.15
C LYS A 401 23.02 15.65 15.36
N ALA A 402 21.75 15.66 14.98
CA ALA A 402 21.15 14.56 14.23
C ALA A 402 21.81 14.33 12.86
N GLN A 403 22.33 15.38 12.21
CA GLN A 403 23.10 15.23 10.98
C GLN A 403 24.47 14.58 11.24
N ILE A 404 25.22 15.08 12.23
CA ILE A 404 26.53 14.50 12.58
C ILE A 404 26.42 13.04 13.05
N ASP A 405 25.36 12.69 13.78
CA ASP A 405 25.12 11.30 14.23
C ASP A 405 24.83 10.33 13.07
N ARG A 406 24.29 10.83 11.94
CA ARG A 406 24.00 10.02 10.74
C ARG A 406 25.25 9.79 9.87
N HIS A 407 26.25 10.65 9.98
CA HIS A 407 27.44 10.65 9.15
C HIS A 407 28.65 10.28 10.00
N LEU A 408 28.93 8.98 10.11
CA LEU A 408 30.00 8.44 10.94
C LEU A 408 31.37 9.03 10.61
N GLU A 409 31.57 9.45 9.36
CA GLU A 409 32.79 10.10 8.91
C GLU A 409 32.96 11.53 9.45
N TRP A 410 31.94 12.18 10.02
CA TRP A 410 32.00 13.53 10.62
C TRP A 410 32.35 13.52 12.12
N GLN A 411 32.47 12.33 12.72
CA GLN A 411 32.75 12.18 14.15
C GLN A 411 34.18 12.62 14.51
N ASP A 412 35.06 12.79 13.53
CA ASP A 412 36.46 13.20 13.69
C ASP A 412 36.63 14.65 14.17
N VAL A 413 35.69 15.54 13.84
CA VAL A 413 35.72 16.95 14.27
C VAL A 413 35.04 17.20 15.61
N LEU A 414 34.39 16.19 16.19
CA LEU A 414 33.75 16.37 17.49
C LEU A 414 34.80 16.49 18.59
N ARG A 415 34.55 17.41 19.54
CA ARG A 415 35.37 17.49 20.75
C ARG A 415 35.20 16.19 21.53
N ARG A 416 36.28 15.41 21.64
CA ARG A 416 36.34 14.26 22.56
C ARG A 416 36.29 14.80 23.99
N SER A 417 35.30 14.32 24.75
CA SER A 417 35.10 14.63 26.17
C SER A 417 36.26 14.16 27.02
#